data_AF-A0A9P0DDI5-F1
#
_entry.id   AF-A0A9P0DDI5-F1
#
_cell.length_a   1.000
_cell.length_b   1.000
_cell.length_c   1.000
_cell.angle_alpha   90.00
_cell.angle_beta   90.00
_cell.angle_gamma   90.00
#
_symmetry.space_group_name_H-M   'P 1'
#
loop_
_entity.id
_entity.type
_entity.pdbx_description
1 polymer ?
#
loop_
_entity_poly.entity_id
_entity_poly.type
_entity_poly.pdbx_seq_one_letter_code
_entity_poly.pdbx_strand_id
1 'polypeptide(L)'
;MQLDLSKLDVGDWIVVKLRQEKAVKMNVGQLTEKESCLEANFSHRFGKTSSFYWPIVEDKSIIEKDEIYIHLPTPSITERDKIIFRVNFDSYNIGLICYIYFF
;
A
#
# COMPACT_ATOMS: atom_id res chain seq x y z
N MET A 1 -5.79 -3.73 16.62
CA MET A 1 -6.90 -3.81 15.66
C MET A 1 -6.60 -4.96 14.73
N GLN A 2 -7.37 -6.04 14.77
CA GLN A 2 -7.15 -7.21 13.93
C GLN A 2 -7.93 -6.98 12.64
N LEU A 3 -7.26 -7.01 11.49
CA LEU A 3 -7.89 -6.67 10.21
C LEU A 3 -8.77 -7.84 9.75
N ASP A 4 -10.00 -7.54 9.35
CA ASP A 4 -10.93 -8.55 8.86
C ASP A 4 -10.67 -8.83 7.38
N LEU A 5 -9.92 -9.90 7.12
CA LEU A 5 -9.48 -10.29 5.77
C LEU A 5 -10.63 -10.68 4.84
N SER A 6 -11.81 -11.01 5.37
CA SER A 6 -12.96 -11.31 4.51
C SER A 6 -13.48 -10.07 3.78
N LYS A 7 -13.00 -8.87 4.16
CA LYS A 7 -13.39 -7.57 3.57
C LYS A 7 -12.39 -7.00 2.58
N LEU A 8 -11.28 -7.71 2.32
CA LEU A 8 -10.32 -7.34 1.29
C LEU A 8 -10.67 -8.05 0.00
N ASP A 9 -10.69 -7.37 -1.13
CA ASP A 9 -10.84 -7.97 -2.45
C ASP A 9 -9.69 -7.57 -3.39
N VAL A 10 -9.56 -8.29 -4.50
CA VAL A 10 -8.57 -7.97 -5.53
C VAL A 10 -8.82 -6.55 -6.05
N GLY A 11 -7.78 -5.74 -6.10
CA GLY A 11 -7.84 -4.31 -6.42
C GLY A 11 -7.89 -3.40 -5.19
N ASP A 12 -8.10 -3.93 -3.98
CA ASP A 12 -8.04 -3.13 -2.76
C ASP A 12 -6.62 -2.68 -2.45
N TRP A 13 -6.54 -1.51 -1.82
CA TRP A 13 -5.28 -0.91 -1.43
C TRP A 13 -4.98 -1.22 0.02
N ILE A 14 -3.74 -1.60 0.29
CA ILE A 14 -3.33 -2.03 1.62
C ILE A 14 -2.00 -1.38 2.01
N VAL A 15 -1.79 -1.24 3.32
CA VAL A 15 -0.45 -1.01 3.87
C VAL A 15 0.03 -2.28 4.51
N VAL A 16 1.22 -2.68 4.12
CA VAL A 16 1.87 -3.89 4.57
C VAL A 16 3.10 -3.52 5.38
N LYS A 17 3.27 -4.17 6.52
CA LYS A 17 4.33 -3.94 7.50
C LYS A 17 5.33 -5.08 7.43
N LEU A 18 6.33 -4.94 6.57
CA LEU A 18 7.38 -5.93 6.41
C LEU A 18 8.47 -5.73 7.46
N ARG A 19 8.82 -6.79 8.19
CA ARG A 19 9.95 -6.77 9.12
C ARG A 19 11.24 -6.99 8.34
N GLN A 20 12.15 -6.01 8.40
CA GLN A 20 13.54 -6.19 7.97
C GLN A 20 14.44 -6.29 9.20
N GLU A 21 15.64 -6.88 9.04
CA GLU A 21 16.59 -7.16 10.14
C GLU A 21 16.84 -5.99 11.10
N LYS A 22 16.73 -4.74 10.62
CA LYS A 22 17.04 -3.53 11.40
C LYS A 22 15.88 -2.54 11.53
N ALA A 23 14.79 -2.74 10.80
CA ALA A 23 13.69 -1.80 10.77
C ALA A 23 12.40 -2.45 10.28
N VAL A 24 11.28 -1.90 10.71
CA VAL A 24 10.00 -2.16 10.09
C VAL A 24 9.83 -1.22 8.91
N LYS A 25 9.63 -1.77 7.71
CA LYS A 25 9.27 -0.98 6.53
C LYS A 25 7.77 -1.09 6.28
N MET A 26 7.12 0.05 6.10
CA MET A 26 5.74 0.09 5.63
C MET A 26 5.74 0.35 4.12
N ASN A 27 5.04 -0.50 3.38
CA ASN A 27 4.85 -0.35 1.94
C ASN A 27 3.36 -0.24 1.65
N VAL A 28 3.02 0.57 0.65
CA VAL A 28 1.66 0.71 0.14
C VAL A 28 1.58 -0.11 -1.15
N GLY A 29 0.59 -0.98 -1.24
CA GLY A 29 0.38 -1.82 -2.41
C GLY A 29 -1.09 -2.04 -2.72
N GLN A 30 -1.33 -2.62 -3.88
CA GLN A 30 -2.65 -3.04 -4.34
C GLN A 30 -2.70 -4.57 -4.42
N LEU A 31 -3.75 -5.17 -3.88
CA LEU A 31 -3.93 -6.61 -3.89
C LEU A 31 -4.18 -7.09 -5.32
N THR A 32 -3.42 -8.08 -5.78
CA THR A 32 -3.50 -8.65 -7.13
C THR A 32 -4.07 -10.07 -7.13
N GLU A 33 -3.91 -10.81 -6.03
CA GLU A 33 -4.39 -12.18 -5.85
C GLU A 33 -4.83 -12.39 -4.39
N LYS A 34 -5.85 -13.23 -4.19
CA LYS A 34 -6.42 -13.55 -2.86
C LYS A 34 -6.78 -15.03 -2.71
N GLU A 35 -7.02 -15.76 -3.80
CA GLU A 35 -7.57 -17.12 -3.74
C GLU A 35 -6.50 -18.16 -3.40
N SER A 36 -5.37 -18.14 -4.12
CA SER A 36 -4.29 -19.11 -3.94
C SER A 36 -3.27 -18.66 -2.89
N CYS A 37 -2.98 -17.36 -2.87
CA CYS A 37 -2.14 -16.67 -1.89
C CYS A 37 -2.61 -15.21 -1.80
N LEU A 38 -2.15 -14.47 -0.79
CA LEU A 38 -2.29 -13.02 -0.79
C LEU A 38 -1.09 -12.44 -1.52
N GLU A 39 -1.30 -11.84 -2.68
CA GLU A 39 -0.26 -11.16 -3.45
C GLU A 39 -0.63 -9.68 -3.61
N ALA A 40 0.37 -8.81 -3.50
CA ALA A 40 0.21 -7.39 -3.79
C ALA A 40 1.33 -6.86 -4.66
N ASN A 41 1.00 -5.88 -5.50
CA ASN A 41 1.97 -5.05 -6.22
C ASN A 41 2.25 -3.78 -5.42
N PHE A 42 3.52 -3.43 -5.25
CA PHE A 42 3.96 -2.38 -4.34
C PHE A 42 4.36 -1.09 -5.05
N SER A 43 3.92 0.02 -4.47
CA SER A 43 4.40 1.35 -4.83
C SER A 43 5.71 1.68 -4.12
N HIS A 44 6.54 2.49 -4.77
CA HIS A 44 7.86 2.89 -4.27
C HIS A 44 7.83 4.31 -3.75
N ARG A 45 8.36 4.53 -2.56
CA ARG A 45 8.42 5.87 -1.95
C ARG A 45 9.46 6.73 -2.66
N PHE A 46 9.09 7.95 -3.04
CA PHE A 46 10.02 8.92 -3.62
C PHE A 46 10.89 9.56 -2.53
N GLY A 47 12.09 9.01 -2.32
CA GLY A 47 13.06 9.49 -1.33
C GLY A 47 12.48 9.54 0.08
N LYS A 48 12.55 10.71 0.73
CA LYS A 48 12.01 10.96 2.08
C LYS A 48 10.63 11.63 2.08
N THR A 49 10.00 11.82 0.91
CA THR A 49 8.71 12.51 0.78
C THR A 49 7.53 11.62 1.18
N SER A 50 6.31 12.13 1.27
CA SER A 50 5.10 11.29 1.44
C SER A 50 4.52 10.83 0.09
N SER A 51 5.27 11.00 -1.00
CA SER A 51 4.87 10.62 -2.36
C SER A 51 5.41 9.24 -2.71
N PHE A 52 4.64 8.50 -3.50
CA PHE A 52 4.98 7.17 -4.00
C PHE A 52 4.90 7.18 -5.54
N TYR A 53 5.41 6.16 -6.19
CA TYR A 53 5.20 5.97 -7.62
C TYR A 53 4.95 4.50 -7.90
N TRP A 54 4.18 4.23 -8.94
CA TRP A 54 4.04 2.87 -9.42
C TRP A 54 5.28 2.54 -10.25
N PRO A 55 6.04 1.50 -9.89
CA PRO A 55 7.24 1.17 -10.64
C PRO A 55 6.86 0.66 -12.04
N ILE A 56 7.68 1.00 -13.05
CA ILE A 56 7.48 0.54 -14.45
C ILE A 56 7.58 -0.99 -14.54
N VAL A 57 8.47 -1.58 -13.73
CA VAL A 57 8.55 -3.03 -13.53
C VAL A 57 7.75 -3.36 -12.29
N GLU A 58 6.76 -4.25 -12.40
CA GLU A 58 5.91 -4.65 -11.28
C GLU A 58 6.75 -5.20 -10.12
N ASP A 59 6.47 -4.74 -8.90
CA ASP A 59 7.10 -5.21 -7.68
C ASP A 59 6.06 -6.01 -6.88
N LYS A 60 5.85 -7.26 -7.32
CA LYS A 60 4.88 -8.18 -6.74
C LYS A 60 5.53 -9.00 -5.63
N SER A 61 4.81 -9.18 -4.53
CA SER A 61 5.23 -10.08 -3.46
C SER A 61 4.03 -10.78 -2.82
N ILE A 62 4.28 -12.01 -2.38
CA ILE A 62 3.36 -12.75 -1.53
C ILE A 62 3.47 -12.18 -0.12
N ILE A 63 2.33 -11.87 0.48
CA ILE A 63 2.23 -11.27 1.81
C ILE A 63 1.55 -12.24 2.78
N GLU A 64 2.04 -12.27 4.00
CA GLU A 64 1.36 -12.98 5.08
C GLU A 64 0.22 -12.12 5.65
N LYS A 65 -0.78 -12.80 6.19
CA LYS A 65 -2.01 -12.18 6.71
C LYS A 65 -1.76 -11.19 7.83
N ASP A 66 -0.78 -11.47 8.67
CA ASP A 66 -0.35 -10.65 9.81
C ASP A 66 0.55 -9.48 9.40
N GLU A 67 1.06 -9.47 8.17
CA GLU A 67 1.81 -8.34 7.63
C GLU A 67 0.90 -7.21 7.17
N ILE A 68 -0.39 -7.47 6.91
CA ILE A 68 -1.36 -6.43 6.53
C ILE A 68 -1.69 -5.57 7.74
N TYR A 69 -1.24 -4.32 7.69
CA TYR A 69 -1.44 -3.35 8.77
C TYR A 69 -2.78 -2.64 8.65
N ILE A 70 -3.13 -2.17 7.45
CA ILE A 70 -4.39 -1.47 7.21
C ILE A 70 -4.93 -1.73 5.80
N HIS A 71 -6.26 -1.75 5.69
CA HIS A 71 -6.98 -1.58 4.43
C HIS A 71 -7.13 -0.06 4.21
N LEU A 72 -6.60 0.44 3.10
CA LEU A 72 -6.73 1.82 2.68
C LEU A 72 -8.09 2.06 2.03
N PRO A 73 -8.69 3.26 2.20
CA PRO A 73 -9.90 3.62 1.48
C PRO A 73 -9.62 3.67 -0.03
N THR A 74 -10.68 3.55 -0.82
CA THR A 74 -10.61 3.76 -2.27
C THR A 74 -9.98 5.13 -2.55
N PRO A 75 -8.92 5.20 -3.37
CA PRO A 75 -8.25 6.44 -3.64
C PRO A 75 -9.03 7.34 -4.59
N SER A 76 -8.75 8.64 -4.54
CA SER A 76 -9.18 9.58 -5.56
C SER A 76 -8.15 9.64 -6.69
N ILE A 77 -8.57 9.44 -7.93
CA ILE A 77 -7.73 9.61 -9.11
C ILE A 77 -7.88 11.05 -9.61
N THR A 78 -6.76 11.76 -9.79
CA THR A 78 -6.74 13.13 -10.34
C THR A 78 -6.43 13.13 -11.84
N GLU A 79 -6.66 14.25 -12.53
CA GLU A 79 -6.50 14.44 -13.99
C GLU A 79 -5.09 14.13 -14.57
N ARG A 80 -4.11 13.75 -13.76
CA ARG A 80 -2.76 13.33 -14.18
C ARG A 80 -2.42 11.91 -13.72
N ASP A 81 -3.42 11.04 -13.68
CA ASP A 81 -3.32 9.66 -13.20
C ASP A 81 -2.71 9.54 -11.80
N LYS A 82 -2.83 10.59 -10.97
CA LYS A 82 -2.32 10.52 -9.60
C LYS A 82 -3.37 9.90 -8.70
N ILE A 83 -3.01 8.80 -8.06
CA ILE A 83 -3.83 8.17 -7.02
C ILE A 83 -3.55 8.86 -5.69
N ILE A 84 -4.62 9.32 -5.04
CA ILE A 84 -4.58 10.01 -3.75
C ILE A 84 -5.33 9.24 -2.68
N PHE A 85 -4.62 8.86 -1.62
CA PHE A 85 -5.21 8.38 -0.37
C PHE A 85 -5.28 9.55 0.61
N ARG A 86 -6.40 9.70 1.31
CA ARG A 86 -6.51 10.63 2.44
C ARG A 86 -6.53 9.82 3.73
N VAL A 87 -5.35 9.42 4.17
CA VAL A 87 -5.19 8.61 5.39
C VAL A 87 -4.25 9.29 6.37
N ASN A 88 -4.63 9.27 7.64
CA ASN A 88 -3.78 9.68 8.76
C ASN A 88 -3.27 8.41 9.43
N PHE A 89 -1.95 8.28 9.53
CA PHE A 89 -1.33 7.20 10.29
C PHE A 89 -0.91 7.74 11.67
N ASP A 90 -1.64 7.34 12.72
CA ASP A 90 -1.39 7.78 14.11
C ASP A 90 0.05 7.54 14.57
N SER A 91 0.70 6.51 14.03
CA SER A 91 2.09 6.14 14.37
C SER A 91 3.16 6.92 13.60
N TYR A 92 2.79 7.77 12.65
CA TYR A 92 3.75 8.54 11.84
C TYR A 92 3.53 10.06 11.86
N ASN A 93 2.41 10.57 12.39
CA ASN A 93 2.09 12.01 12.35
C ASN A 93 2.14 12.58 10.91
N ILE A 94 1.87 11.72 9.92
CA ILE A 94 1.86 12.07 8.51
C ILE A 94 0.41 11.97 8.05
N GLY A 95 -0.19 13.13 7.75
CA GLY A 95 -1.27 13.20 6.78
C GLY A 95 -0.70 12.75 5.45
N LEU A 96 -0.89 11.48 5.11
CA LEU A 96 -0.30 10.91 3.92
C LEU A 96 -1.24 11.25 2.77
N ILE A 97 -0.92 12.36 2.09
CA ILE A 97 -1.34 12.51 0.70
C ILE A 97 -0.35 11.66 -0.09
N CYS A 98 -0.63 10.36 -0.17
CA CYS A 98 0.02 9.49 -1.15
C CYS A 98 -0.31 10.08 -2.52
N TYR A 99 0.69 10.39 -3.31
CA TYR A 99 0.52 10.51 -4.76
C TYR A 99 1.13 9.26 -5.32
N ILE A 100 0.42 8.47 -6.12
CA ILE A 100 1.04 7.43 -6.94
C ILE A 100 0.98 7.91 -8.37
N TYR A 101 2.14 8.03 -8.99
CA TYR A 101 2.27 8.35 -10.41
C TYR A 101 2.33 7.05 -11.20
N PHE A 102 1.51 6.94 -12.24
CA PHE A 102 1.74 6.01 -13.35
C PHE A 102 2.55 6.77 -14.40
N PHE A 103 3.68 6.20 -14.82
CA PHE A 103 4.53 6.73 -15.87
C PHE A 103 4.35 5.92 -17.15
#